data_AF-A0A4R3KQB3-F1
#
_entry.id   AF-A0A4R3KQB3-F1
#
_cell.length_a   1.000
_cell.length_b   1.000
_cell.length_c   1.000
_cell.angle_alpha   90.00
_cell.angle_beta   90.00
_cell.angle_gamma   90.00
#
_symmetry.space_group_name_H-M   'P 1'
#
loop_
_entity.id
_entity.type
_entity.pdbx_description
1 polymer ?
#
loop_
_entity_poly.entity_id
_entity_poly.type
_entity_poly.pdbx_seq_one_letter_code
_entity_poly.pdbx_strand_id
1 'polypeptide(L)'
;MNSENTTRTVKHKYLPERKTYGSDIRWKQRLHNYKKAFSQLQKFIDKRTLNELEEQGLIQSFEYTCELAWNVTKDYYTFQGVGGIQGSRDAIRLAFNRGLIGDGEGWISHLRRTHSEGNCRCRFWQIL
;
A
#
# COMPACT_ATOMS: atom_id res chain seq x y z
N MET A 1 32.80 -37.64 50.90
CA MET A 1 33.10 -36.80 49.72
C MET A 1 31.79 -36.38 49.09
N ASN A 2 31.49 -35.08 49.18
CA ASN A 2 30.45 -34.32 48.46
C ASN A 2 30.60 -34.56 46.93
N SER A 3 29.67 -34.32 46.01
CA SER A 3 28.34 -33.69 45.95
C SER A 3 27.83 -33.88 44.51
N GLU A 4 26.53 -34.10 44.36
CA GLU A 4 25.62 -33.56 43.33
C GLU A 4 26.00 -33.43 41.83
N ASN A 5 25.08 -33.99 41.02
CA ASN A 5 24.31 -33.34 39.94
C ASN A 5 24.71 -33.41 38.45
N THR A 6 23.79 -34.06 37.71
CA THR A 6 23.04 -33.53 36.55
C THR A 6 23.75 -33.35 35.21
N THR A 7 23.32 -34.13 34.21
CA THR A 7 22.76 -33.62 32.92
C THR A 7 21.91 -34.73 32.28
N ARG A 8 20.61 -34.81 32.55
CA ARG A 8 19.47 -34.25 31.80
C ARG A 8 19.51 -34.50 30.27
N THR A 9 18.51 -35.25 29.83
CA THR A 9 18.16 -35.62 28.46
C THR A 9 18.03 -34.41 27.52
N VAL A 10 18.47 -34.56 26.26
CA VAL A 10 17.98 -33.70 25.16
C VAL A 10 17.50 -34.60 24.03
N LYS A 11 16.19 -34.87 24.03
CA LYS A 11 15.46 -35.33 22.85
C LYS A 11 15.75 -34.32 21.73
N HIS A 12 16.19 -34.82 20.58
CA HIS A 12 16.37 -34.07 19.34
C HIS A 12 15.02 -33.47 18.89
N LYS A 13 14.63 -32.37 19.53
CA LYS A 13 13.45 -31.56 19.25
C LYS A 13 13.98 -30.25 18.70
N TYR A 14 13.39 -29.78 17.60
CA TYR A 14 13.76 -28.60 16.80
C TYR A 14 14.72 -28.85 15.63
N LEU A 15 14.19 -29.49 14.58
CA LEU A 15 14.41 -28.96 13.23
C LEU A 15 13.30 -27.92 13.01
N PRO A 16 13.60 -26.62 12.82
CA PRO A 16 12.55 -25.67 12.54
C PRO A 16 12.01 -25.95 11.14
N GLU A 17 10.79 -26.51 11.08
CA GLU A 17 9.97 -26.53 9.88
C GLU A 17 9.97 -25.11 9.28
N ARG A 18 10.32 -24.99 7.99
CA ARG A 18 10.16 -23.73 7.27
C ARG A 18 8.69 -23.36 7.32
N LYS A 19 8.30 -22.42 8.19
CA LYS A 19 6.95 -21.84 8.18
C LYS A 19 6.73 -21.21 6.81
N THR A 20 5.93 -21.86 5.97
CA THR A 20 5.43 -21.26 4.73
C THR A 20 4.41 -20.20 5.11
N TYR A 21 4.84 -18.95 5.28
CA TYR A 21 3.95 -17.80 5.39
C TYR A 21 3.28 -17.56 4.02
N GLY A 22 2.26 -18.36 3.73
CA GLY A 22 1.55 -18.35 2.46
C GLY A 22 0.70 -17.10 2.19
N SER A 23 0.63 -16.12 3.09
CA SER A 23 -0.35 -15.02 2.96
C SER A 23 -0.08 -13.71 3.71
N ASP A 24 0.95 -13.58 4.55
CA ASP A 24 1.01 -12.46 5.53
C ASP A 24 2.02 -11.35 5.22
N ILE A 25 2.36 -11.17 3.95
CA ILE A 25 3.15 -10.00 3.57
C ILE A 25 2.20 -8.86 3.26
N ARG A 26 2.09 -7.91 4.19
CA ARG A 26 1.17 -6.75 4.13
C ARG A 26 1.21 -6.00 2.81
N TRP A 27 2.40 -5.75 2.24
CA TRP A 27 2.52 -5.06 0.95
C TRP A 27 1.96 -5.89 -0.22
N LYS A 28 2.02 -7.23 -0.17
CA LYS A 28 1.41 -8.11 -1.18
C LYS A 28 -0.12 -8.06 -1.12
N GLN A 29 -0.69 -8.03 0.08
CA GLN A 29 -2.14 -7.86 0.26
C GLN A 29 -2.62 -6.50 -0.26
N ARG A 30 -1.89 -5.42 0.06
CA ARG A 30 -2.18 -4.09 -0.48
C ARG A 30 -2.05 -4.03 -1.99
N LEU A 31 -1.03 -4.68 -2.56
CA LEU A 31 -0.83 -4.76 -4.00
C LEU A 31 -2.01 -5.47 -4.68
N HIS A 32 -2.54 -6.53 -4.08
CA HIS A 32 -3.73 -7.20 -4.57
C HIS A 32 -4.95 -6.27 -4.61
N ASN A 33 -5.17 -5.50 -3.54
CA ASN A 33 -6.26 -4.53 -3.48
C ASN A 33 -6.08 -3.40 -4.51
N TYR A 34 -4.85 -2.89 -4.67
CA TYR A 34 -4.53 -1.93 -5.71
C TYR A 34 -4.81 -2.46 -7.12
N LYS A 35 -4.45 -3.72 -7.42
CA LYS A 35 -4.73 -4.32 -8.73
C LYS A 35 -6.24 -4.40 -9.02
N LYS A 36 -7.05 -4.73 -8.02
CA LYS A 36 -8.51 -4.73 -8.15
C LYS A 36 -9.07 -3.33 -8.40
N ALA A 37 -8.60 -2.35 -7.63
CA ALA A 37 -8.94 -0.94 -7.78
C ALA A 37 -8.63 -0.43 -9.19
N PHE A 38 -7.40 -0.68 -9.63
CA PHE A 38 -6.92 -0.29 -10.94
C PHE A 38 -7.71 -0.94 -12.07
N SER A 39 -8.06 -2.22 -11.95
CA SER A 39 -8.93 -2.89 -12.92
C SER A 39 -10.32 -2.25 -13.01
N GLN A 40 -10.88 -1.79 -11.89
CA GLN A 40 -12.16 -1.09 -11.89
C GLN A 40 -12.04 0.30 -12.54
N LEU A 41 -10.97 1.05 -12.24
CA LEU A 41 -10.67 2.32 -12.87
C LEU A 41 -10.54 2.17 -14.40
N GLN A 42 -9.84 1.12 -14.86
CA GLN A 42 -9.67 0.84 -16.28
C GLN A 42 -11.02 0.66 -16.99
N LYS A 43 -12.00 -0.02 -16.36
CA LYS A 43 -13.35 -0.17 -16.93
C LYS A 43 -14.05 1.16 -17.15
N PHE A 44 -13.85 2.15 -16.28
CA PHE A 44 -14.41 3.49 -16.48
C PHE A 44 -13.74 4.20 -17.66
N ILE A 45 -12.41 4.11 -17.76
CA ILE A 45 -11.63 4.72 -18.86
C ILE A 45 -12.02 4.10 -20.21
N ASP A 46 -12.22 2.78 -20.26
CA ASP A 46 -12.53 2.06 -21.49
C ASP A 46 -13.95 2.36 -22.01
N LYS A 47 -14.85 2.86 -21.16
CA LYS A 47 -16.27 3.08 -21.48
C LYS A 47 -16.51 4.24 -22.48
N ARG A 48 -15.51 5.10 -22.72
CA ARG A 48 -15.47 6.26 -23.66
C ARG A 48 -16.53 7.35 -23.45
N THR A 49 -17.76 7.02 -23.05
CA THR A 49 -18.86 7.93 -22.73
C THR A 49 -19.43 7.54 -21.37
N LEU A 50 -19.40 8.48 -20.42
CA LEU A 50 -19.90 8.32 -19.06
C LEU A 50 -21.11 9.24 -18.87
N ASN A 51 -22.08 8.81 -18.06
CA ASN A 51 -23.09 9.72 -17.54
C ASN A 51 -22.57 10.45 -16.29
N GLU A 52 -23.30 11.45 -15.82
CA GLU A 52 -22.92 12.29 -14.66
C GLU A 52 -22.56 11.46 -13.40
N LEU A 53 -23.33 10.42 -13.09
CA LEU A 53 -23.05 9.54 -11.94
C LEU A 53 -21.79 8.70 -12.15
N GLU A 54 -21.53 8.28 -13.39
CA GLU A 54 -20.36 7.51 -13.75
C GLU A 54 -19.10 8.36 -13.80
N GLU A 55 -19.20 9.65 -14.14
CA GLU A 55 -18.10 10.61 -14.01
C GLU A 55 -17.70 10.79 -12.54
N GLN A 56 -18.68 10.93 -11.64
CA GLN A 56 -18.42 10.94 -10.19
C GLN A 56 -17.79 9.62 -9.72
N GLY A 57 -18.29 8.49 -10.23
CA GLY A 57 -17.73 7.17 -9.97
C GLY A 57 -16.28 7.02 -10.45
N LEU A 58 -15.95 7.58 -11.62
CA LEU A 58 -14.58 7.62 -12.16
C LEU A 58 -13.66 8.44 -11.25
N ILE A 59 -14.09 9.63 -10.82
CA ILE A 59 -13.30 10.49 -9.92
C ILE A 59 -13.02 9.77 -8.61
N GLN A 60 -14.06 9.25 -7.96
CA GLN A 60 -13.90 8.47 -6.73
C GLN A 60 -12.99 7.26 -6.95
N SER A 61 -13.14 6.59 -8.11
CA SER A 61 -12.33 5.43 -8.46
C SER A 61 -10.86 5.75 -8.65
N PHE A 62 -10.56 6.91 -9.21
CA PHE A 62 -9.21 7.41 -9.35
C PHE A 62 -8.59 7.72 -7.99
N GLU A 63 -9.30 8.45 -7.13
CA GLU A 63 -8.81 8.87 -5.81
C GLU A 63 -8.40 7.68 -4.93
N TYR A 64 -9.28 6.69 -4.75
CA TYR A 64 -8.96 5.53 -3.90
C TYR A 64 -7.87 4.64 -4.54
N THR A 65 -7.79 4.60 -5.88
CA THR A 65 -6.72 3.86 -6.58
C THR A 65 -5.37 4.53 -6.34
N CYS A 66 -5.30 5.86 -6.41
CA CYS A 66 -4.10 6.63 -6.07
C CYS A 66 -3.71 6.47 -4.60
N GLU A 67 -4.69 6.45 -3.69
CA GLU A 67 -4.43 6.20 -2.27
C GLU A 67 -3.79 4.83 -2.03
N LEU A 68 -4.34 3.79 -2.67
CA LEU A 68 -3.79 2.44 -2.60
C LEU A 68 -2.38 2.38 -3.20
N ALA A 69 -2.12 3.08 -4.32
CA ALA A 69 -0.82 3.09 -4.98
C ALA A 69 0.30 3.58 -4.04
N TRP A 70 0.14 4.75 -3.41
CA TRP A 70 1.20 5.29 -2.53
C TRP A 70 1.36 4.45 -1.25
N ASN A 71 0.27 3.85 -0.75
CA ASN A 71 0.34 2.92 0.38
C ASN A 71 1.09 1.62 0.04
N VAL A 72 0.91 1.08 -1.16
CA VAL A 72 1.67 -0.08 -1.66
C VAL A 72 3.14 0.28 -1.76
N THR A 73 3.46 1.43 -2.37
CA THR A 73 4.84 1.92 -2.49
C THR A 73 5.50 2.05 -1.12
N LYS A 74 4.83 2.69 -0.17
CA LYS A 74 5.31 2.83 1.21
C LYS A 74 5.59 1.46 1.84
N ASP A 75 4.61 0.56 1.85
CA ASP A 75 4.74 -0.74 2.52
C ASP A 75 5.78 -1.64 1.81
N TYR A 76 5.90 -1.56 0.48
CA TYR A 76 6.91 -2.27 -0.31
C TYR A 76 8.32 -1.81 0.04
N TYR A 77 8.58 -0.50 -0.01
CA TYR A 77 9.91 0.04 0.28
C TYR A 77 10.28 -0.08 1.75
N THR A 78 9.32 0.04 2.66
CA THR A 78 9.53 -0.28 4.09
C THR A 78 9.96 -1.74 4.26
N PHE A 79 9.33 -2.67 3.53
CA PHE A 79 9.73 -4.09 3.54
C PHE A 79 11.12 -4.32 2.93
N GLN A 80 11.57 -3.49 1.97
CA GLN A 80 12.92 -3.52 1.42
C GLN A 80 13.97 -2.85 2.34
N GLY A 81 13.58 -2.34 3.52
CA GLY A 81 14.47 -1.66 4.46
C GLY A 81 14.65 -0.16 4.21
N VAL A 82 13.88 0.43 3.29
CA VAL A 82 13.87 1.88 3.05
C VAL A 82 12.91 2.54 4.04
N GLY A 83 13.46 3.24 5.04
CA GLY A 83 12.71 4.00 6.03
C GLY A 83 12.44 5.46 5.62
N GLY A 84 11.79 6.22 6.51
CA GLY A 84 11.60 7.66 6.36
C GLY A 84 10.42 8.10 5.48
N ILE A 85 9.59 7.16 5.01
CA ILE A 85 8.39 7.46 4.22
C ILE A 85 7.23 7.80 5.17
N GLN A 86 6.99 9.09 5.43
CA GLN A 86 5.98 9.53 6.38
C GLN A 86 4.60 9.70 5.74
N GLY A 87 4.57 10.11 4.46
CA GLY A 87 3.32 10.42 3.77
C GLY A 87 3.31 10.06 2.29
N SER A 88 2.17 10.33 1.66
CA SER A 88 1.93 10.11 0.23
C SER A 88 2.96 10.85 -0.63
N ARG A 89 3.32 12.09 -0.26
CA ARG A 89 4.36 12.88 -0.96
C ARG A 89 5.73 12.19 -0.97
N ASP A 90 6.15 11.62 0.15
CA ASP A 90 7.45 10.94 0.25
C ASP A 90 7.45 9.65 -0.56
N ALA A 91 6.34 8.90 -0.51
CA ALA A 91 6.15 7.68 -1.29
C ALA A 91 6.18 7.97 -2.80
N ILE A 92 5.50 9.02 -3.26
CA ILE A 92 5.48 9.41 -4.67
C ILE A 92 6.84 9.93 -5.15
N ARG A 93 7.53 10.76 -4.35
CA ARG A 93 8.91 11.18 -4.65
C ARG A 93 9.85 9.98 -4.76
N LEU A 94 9.75 9.03 -3.84
CA LEU A 94 10.54 7.80 -3.88
C LEU A 94 10.22 6.99 -5.15
N ALA A 95 8.94 6.83 -5.48
CA ALA A 95 8.52 6.13 -6.70
C ALA A 95 9.06 6.80 -7.97
N PHE A 96 9.00 8.13 -8.05
CA PHE A 96 9.53 8.90 -9.17
C PHE A 96 11.05 8.74 -9.30
N ASN A 97 11.78 8.93 -8.20
CA ASN A 97 13.24 8.78 -8.18
C ASN A 97 13.71 7.35 -8.51
N ARG A 98 12.85 6.35 -8.29
CA ARG A 98 13.11 4.93 -8.59
C ARG A 98 12.58 4.51 -9.96
N GLY A 99 12.01 5.43 -10.74
CA GLY A 99 11.49 5.16 -12.08
C GLY A 99 10.20 4.33 -12.11
N LEU A 100 9.48 4.22 -10.99
CA LEU A 100 8.20 3.51 -10.93
C LEU A 100 7.05 4.33 -11.54
N ILE A 101 7.17 5.66 -11.54
CA ILE A 101 6.20 6.58 -12.13
C ILE A 101 6.94 7.62 -13.00
N GLY A 102 6.30 8.04 -14.09
CA GLY A 102 6.89 8.98 -15.05
C GLY A 102 6.68 10.46 -14.71
N ASP A 103 5.61 10.82 -13.99
CA ASP A 103 5.28 12.21 -13.65
C ASP A 103 5.03 12.37 -12.15
N GLY A 104 6.09 12.61 -11.37
CA GLY A 104 5.97 12.78 -9.92
C GLY A 104 5.17 14.02 -9.50
N GLU A 105 5.26 15.12 -10.26
CA GLU A 105 4.60 16.38 -9.92
C GLU A 105 3.09 16.32 -10.17
N GLY A 106 2.64 15.69 -11.27
CA GLY A 106 1.22 15.44 -11.52
C GLY A 106 0.57 14.64 -10.39
N TRP A 107 1.25 13.60 -9.90
CA TRP A 107 0.79 12.80 -8.76
C TRP A 107 0.72 13.60 -7.46
N ILE A 108 1.75 14.40 -7.15
CA ILE A 108 1.78 15.25 -5.95
C ILE A 108 0.69 16.32 -6.00
N SER A 109 0.47 16.93 -7.16
CA SER A 109 -0.57 17.94 -7.38
C SER A 109 -1.96 17.37 -7.11
N HIS A 110 -2.24 16.16 -7.60
CA HIS A 110 -3.51 15.48 -7.33
C HIS A 110 -3.70 15.18 -5.84
N LEU A 111 -2.69 14.60 -5.18
CA LEU A 111 -2.74 14.26 -3.75
C LEU A 111 -2.83 15.47 -2.82
N ARG A 112 -2.32 16.64 -3.24
CA ARG A 112 -2.44 17.88 -2.46
C ARG A 112 -3.90 18.32 -2.32
N ARG A 113 -4.76 17.96 -3.28
CA ARG A 113 -6.19 18.29 -3.26
C ARG A 113 -7.00 17.31 -2.40
N THR A 114 -6.48 16.12 -2.12
CA THR A 114 -7.16 15.07 -1.33
C THR A 114 -6.76 15.04 0.15
N HIS A 115 -5.68 15.73 0.55
CA HIS A 115 -5.07 15.60 1.89
C HIS A 115 -4.82 16.94 2.62
N SER A 116 -5.51 18.02 2.28
CA SER A 116 -5.40 19.29 3.03
C SER A 116 -5.96 19.24 4.46
N GLU A 117 -6.48 18.12 4.94
CA GLU A 117 -6.90 17.95 6.32
C GLU A 117 -6.34 16.66 6.91
N GLY A 118 -5.39 16.81 7.84
CA GLY A 118 -4.91 15.71 8.66
C GLY A 118 -6.05 15.18 9.50
N ASN A 119 -6.31 13.87 9.39
CA ASN A 119 -7.21 13.11 10.24
C ASN A 119 -8.68 13.60 10.27
N CYS A 120 -9.47 13.27 9.23
CA CYS A 120 -10.91 13.06 9.39
C CYS A 120 -11.46 12.24 8.23
N ARG A 121 -12.40 11.33 8.54
CA ARG A 121 -13.25 10.62 7.56
C ARG A 121 -13.87 11.66 6.62
N CYS A 122 -13.52 11.64 5.35
CA CYS A 122 -14.01 12.62 4.37
C CYS A 122 -15.53 12.59 4.30
N ARG A 123 -16.15 13.71 4.73
CA ARG A 123 -17.46 14.10 4.27
C ARG A 123 -17.33 14.48 2.78
N PHE A 124 -18.11 13.78 1.98
CA PHE A 124 -18.84 14.29 0.83
C PHE A 124 -18.71 15.81 0.61
N TRP A 125 -18.04 16.19 -0.49
CA TRP A 125 -18.03 17.48 -1.20
C TRP A 125 -17.36 18.71 -0.60
N GLN A 126 -16.50 19.33 -1.41
CA GLN A 126 -16.66 20.75 -1.75
C GLN A 126 -16.13 21.04 -3.16
N ILE A 127 -16.99 21.65 -3.99
CA ILE A 127 -16.85 22.01 -5.43
C ILE A 127 -17.44 20.97 -6.42
N LEU A 128 -18.64 20.48 -6.12
CA LEU A 128 -19.87 20.79 -6.89
C LEU A 128 -20.94 21.23 -5.90
#